data_AF-A0A3B3Q3R4-F1
#
_entry.id   AF-A0A3B3Q3R4-F1
#
_cell.length_a   1.000
_cell.length_b   1.000
_cell.length_c   1.000
_cell.angle_alpha   90.00
_cell.angle_beta   90.00
_cell.angle_gamma   90.00
#
_symmetry.space_group_name_H-M   'P 1'
#
loop_
_entity.id
_entity.type
_entity.pdbx_description
1 polymer ?
#
loop_
_entity_poly.entity_id
_entity_poly.type
_entity_poly.pdbx_seq_one_letter_code
_entity_poly.pdbx_strand_id
1 'polypeptide(L)'
;MAAVLDAIWEDRDVRFDITAQHMKTRAGEVLIDCLDNIEDTKGNNGDRGRLLVTNLRIIWHSLALPRVNLCKFVLYTVLNTLDTLFQKLRGTTEALYILTKCNNTRFEFIFTNVVPGSPRLFTSVIAVHRAYETSKMYRELKLRGALIQNKQLKLFPQEQMCDQINGVWNLSSDQGNLGTFFVTNVRIVWHANTNESFNVSIPYLQIRSIKIRDSKFGLALVIESSQQTGGYVLGFKIDPVEKLQSTVKEVNSLHKVYSASPIFGVHYEMEEKPQPLEELTVEQPPDDIEIEPDLQTDAFTAYFADGDKQQDREPVFSEELGLAVEKLKEGFTLQGLWEVIS
;
A
#
# COMPACT_ATOMS: atom_id res chain seq x y z
N MET A 1 20.48 -19.02 1.87
CA MET A 1 19.08 -19.02 2.34
C MET A 1 18.42 -17.76 1.78
N ALA A 2 17.64 -17.90 0.73
CA ALA A 2 16.82 -16.81 0.19
C ALA A 2 15.53 -16.73 1.03
N ALA A 3 15.67 -16.24 2.25
CA ALA A 3 14.53 -15.66 2.95
C ALA A 3 14.39 -14.20 2.48
N VAL A 4 13.20 -13.62 2.65
CA VAL A 4 12.96 -12.16 2.65
C VAL A 4 12.62 -11.49 1.30
N LEU A 5 11.59 -12.01 0.61
CA LEU A 5 10.69 -11.16 -0.20
C LEU A 5 9.21 -11.58 -0.05
N ASP A 6 8.92 -12.82 0.36
CA ASP A 6 7.56 -13.34 0.57
C ASP A 6 6.73 -12.63 1.68
N ALA A 7 7.26 -11.63 2.38
CA ALA A 7 6.54 -10.96 3.47
C ALA A 7 7.03 -9.51 3.74
N ILE A 8 6.89 -8.62 2.77
CA ILE A 8 6.89 -7.18 3.09
C ILE A 8 5.57 -6.90 3.77
N TRP A 9 5.65 -6.45 5.02
CA TRP A 9 4.46 -6.14 5.83
C TRP A 9 4.37 -4.66 6.14
N GLU A 10 5.52 -3.98 6.13
CA GLU A 10 5.64 -2.55 6.43
C GLU A 10 4.73 -1.73 5.53
N ASP A 11 4.53 -2.22 4.30
CA ASP A 11 3.67 -1.62 3.30
C ASP A 11 2.34 -2.37 3.09
N ARG A 12 1.84 -3.11 4.08
CA ARG A 12 0.59 -3.90 3.94
C ARG A 12 -0.26 -3.99 5.21
N ASP A 13 0.39 -3.99 6.37
CA ASP A 13 -0.28 -4.20 7.64
C ASP A 13 -0.35 -2.92 8.49
N VAL A 14 -1.26 -2.94 9.45
CA VAL A 14 -1.27 -2.04 10.60
C VAL A 14 -0.84 -2.85 11.82
N ARG A 15 0.17 -2.37 12.56
CA ARG A 15 0.70 -3.05 13.74
C ARG A 15 0.89 -2.08 14.90
N PHE A 16 0.64 -2.58 16.10
CA PHE A 16 0.82 -1.88 17.37
C PHE A 16 1.98 -2.51 18.13
N ASP A 17 2.64 -1.71 18.97
CA ASP A 17 3.72 -2.13 19.86
C ASP A 17 4.81 -2.96 19.16
N ILE A 18 5.21 -2.48 17.98
CA ILE A 18 6.26 -3.11 17.19
C ILE A 18 7.62 -2.99 17.90
N THR A 19 8.48 -3.98 17.68
CA THR A 19 9.81 -4.00 18.29
C THR A 19 10.69 -2.86 17.75
N ALA A 20 11.71 -2.47 18.52
CA ALA A 20 12.69 -1.48 18.07
C ALA A 20 13.43 -1.89 16.78
N GLN A 21 13.52 -3.20 16.49
CA GLN A 21 14.06 -3.69 15.22
C GLN A 21 13.11 -3.41 14.05
N HIS A 22 11.81 -3.61 14.25
CA HIS A 22 10.78 -3.34 13.23
C HIS A 22 10.54 -1.85 12.99
N MET A 23 10.87 -0.98 13.96
CA MET A 23 10.82 0.49 13.79
C MET A 23 11.95 1.03 12.90
N LYS A 24 13.04 0.28 12.73
CA LYS A 24 14.12 0.70 11.83
C LYS A 24 13.67 0.61 10.39
N THR A 25 14.20 1.52 9.57
CA THR A 25 14.00 1.50 8.12
C THR A 25 14.57 0.22 7.53
N ARG A 26 13.76 -0.49 6.75
CA ARG A 26 14.21 -1.67 6.01
C ARG A 26 15.06 -1.27 4.79
N ALA A 27 15.68 -2.24 4.13
CA ALA A 27 16.29 -2.01 2.83
C ALA A 27 15.31 -1.41 1.80
N GLY A 28 15.70 -0.32 1.16
CA GLY A 28 14.87 0.45 0.23
C GLY A 28 13.87 1.40 0.89
N GLU A 29 13.64 1.27 2.20
CA GLU A 29 12.83 2.23 2.96
C GLU A 29 13.69 3.43 3.38
N VAL A 30 13.17 4.63 3.23
CA VAL A 30 13.85 5.87 3.59
C VAL A 30 12.93 6.74 4.45
N LEU A 31 13.52 7.36 5.47
CA LEU A 31 12.84 8.39 6.26
C LEU A 31 12.72 9.66 5.42
N ILE A 32 11.49 10.17 5.30
CA ILE A 32 11.16 11.37 4.53
C ILE A 32 11.02 12.57 5.47
N ASP A 33 10.26 12.40 6.55
CA ASP A 33 10.03 13.47 7.52
C ASP A 33 9.96 12.94 8.95
N CYS A 34 10.27 13.80 9.90
CA CYS A 34 10.28 13.49 11.33
C CYS A 34 9.72 14.66 12.11
N LEU A 35 8.68 14.40 12.89
CA LEU A 35 7.90 15.43 13.57
C LEU A 35 7.78 15.09 15.05
N ASP A 36 8.29 16.00 15.87
CA ASP A 36 8.27 15.90 17.33
C ASP A 36 7.01 16.53 17.90
N ASN A 37 6.66 16.12 19.13
CA ASN A 37 5.49 16.64 19.87
C ASN A 37 4.15 16.39 19.17
N ILE A 38 4.04 15.24 18.51
CA ILE A 38 2.78 14.76 17.93
C ILE A 38 2.09 13.84 18.93
N GLU A 39 0.89 14.21 19.34
CA GLU A 39 0.08 13.46 20.30
C GLU A 39 -0.86 12.50 19.56
N ASP A 40 -0.89 11.23 19.97
CA ASP A 40 -1.90 10.27 19.49
C ASP A 40 -3.16 10.41 20.35
N THR A 41 -4.13 11.16 19.82
CA THR A 41 -5.33 11.55 20.57
C THR A 41 -6.37 10.44 20.62
N LYS A 42 -6.27 9.42 19.74
CA LYS A 42 -7.25 8.33 19.69
C LYS A 42 -6.97 7.28 20.76
N GLY A 43 -5.75 6.72 20.79
CA GLY A 43 -5.42 5.60 21.69
C GLY A 43 -4.56 5.97 22.88
N ASN A 44 -3.77 7.05 22.80
CA ASN A 44 -2.80 7.44 23.83
C ASN A 44 -2.94 8.91 24.22
N ASN A 45 -4.18 9.35 24.47
CA ASN A 45 -4.49 10.74 24.79
C ASN A 45 -3.65 11.24 25.98
N GLY A 46 -3.01 12.40 25.82
CA GLY A 46 -2.07 12.99 26.77
C GLY A 46 -0.62 12.54 26.62
N ASP A 47 -0.32 11.52 25.81
CA ASP A 47 1.05 11.06 25.57
C ASP A 47 1.68 11.73 24.34
N ARG A 48 2.84 12.35 24.54
CA ARG A 48 3.57 13.02 23.47
C ARG A 48 4.47 12.03 22.77
N GLY A 49 4.33 11.95 21.46
CA GLY A 49 5.14 11.10 20.62
C GLY A 49 5.91 11.85 19.54
N ARG A 50 6.56 11.03 18.72
CA ARG A 50 7.23 11.42 17.49
C ARG A 50 6.59 10.66 16.33
N LEU A 51 6.25 11.39 15.28
CA LEU A 51 5.76 10.82 14.03
C LEU A 51 6.89 10.79 13.00
N LEU A 52 7.12 9.62 12.43
CA LEU A 52 8.08 9.36 11.37
C LEU A 52 7.31 9.04 10.10
N VAL A 53 7.55 9.80 9.04
CA VAL A 53 6.99 9.57 7.71
C VAL A 53 8.08 8.96 6.86
N THR A 54 7.88 7.74 6.39
CA THR A 54 8.81 7.06 5.47
C THR A 54 8.18 6.94 4.08
N ASN A 55 8.95 6.47 3.11
CA ASN A 55 8.43 6.19 1.78
C ASN A 55 7.46 4.99 1.70
N LEU A 56 7.28 4.22 2.79
CA LEU A 56 6.35 3.08 2.84
C LEU A 56 5.25 3.26 3.88
N ARG A 57 5.61 3.71 5.07
CA ARG A 57 4.76 3.70 6.27
C ARG A 57 4.92 4.95 7.13
N ILE A 58 3.94 5.17 7.99
CA ILE A 58 3.97 6.14 9.08
C ILE A 58 4.20 5.36 10.37
N ILE A 59 5.13 5.84 11.19
CA ILE A 59 5.42 5.26 12.50
C ILE A 59 5.24 6.36 13.54
N TRP A 60 4.38 6.13 14.52
CA TRP A 60 4.35 6.96 15.72
C TRP A 60 4.92 6.15 16.88
N HIS A 61 5.69 6.80 17.74
CA HIS A 61 6.07 6.21 19.02
C HIS A 61 6.04 7.25 20.13
N SER A 62 5.70 6.82 21.34
CA SER A 62 5.78 7.65 22.53
C SER A 62 7.23 8.11 22.78
N LEU A 63 7.40 9.37 23.19
CA LEU A 63 8.69 9.90 23.64
C LEU A 63 9.00 9.47 25.07
N ALA A 64 7.96 9.25 25.90
CA ALA A 64 8.11 8.81 27.28
C ALA A 64 8.35 7.30 27.38
N LEU A 65 7.62 6.50 26.59
CA LEU A 65 7.66 5.04 26.60
C LEU A 65 7.69 4.47 25.17
N PRO A 66 8.86 4.41 24.49
CA PRO A 66 8.96 3.99 23.08
C PRO A 66 8.43 2.58 22.74
N ARG A 67 8.17 1.76 23.76
CA ARG A 67 7.48 0.46 23.61
C ARG A 67 6.04 0.62 23.13
N VAL A 68 5.40 1.73 23.49
CA VAL A 68 4.07 2.13 23.03
C VAL A 68 4.26 2.84 21.71
N ASN A 69 3.91 2.15 20.63
CA ASN A 69 4.09 2.66 19.29
C ASN A 69 3.08 2.05 18.33
N LEU A 70 2.96 2.66 17.17
CA LEU A 70 2.07 2.22 16.12
C LEU A 70 2.75 2.44 14.77
N CYS A 71 2.64 1.41 13.94
CA CYS A 71 3.22 1.34 12.63
C CYS A 71 2.10 1.09 11.64
N LYS A 72 1.83 2.08 10.81
CA LYS A 72 0.75 2.05 9.84
C LYS A 72 1.32 2.19 8.45
N PHE A 73 0.82 1.36 7.54
CA PHE A 73 1.08 1.53 6.13
C PHE A 73 0.35 2.74 5.51
N VAL A 74 1.01 3.47 4.60
CA VAL A 74 0.55 4.71 3.96
C VAL A 74 -0.66 4.52 3.02
N LEU A 75 -0.72 3.46 2.20
CA LEU A 75 -1.64 3.32 1.05
C LEU A 75 -3.14 3.21 1.40
N TYR A 76 -3.49 2.56 2.50
CA TYR A 76 -4.90 2.36 2.82
C TYR A 76 -5.39 3.50 3.70
N THR A 77 -5.25 4.73 3.21
CA THR A 77 -5.83 5.90 3.87
C THR A 77 -7.08 6.31 3.09
N VAL A 78 -8.26 6.01 3.65
CA VAL A 78 -9.56 6.30 3.02
C VAL A 78 -9.83 7.81 3.00
N LEU A 79 -9.30 8.54 3.98
CA LEU A 79 -9.51 9.97 4.12
C LEU A 79 -8.34 10.58 4.90
N ASN A 80 -7.80 11.70 4.41
CA ASN A 80 -7.00 12.64 5.20
C ASN A 80 -7.84 13.92 5.32
N THR A 81 -8.46 14.13 6.47
CA THR A 81 -9.12 15.40 6.79
C THR A 81 -8.26 16.20 7.74
N LEU A 82 -8.20 17.50 7.46
CA LEU A 82 -7.71 18.51 8.40
C LEU A 82 -8.92 19.04 9.12
N ASP A 83 -8.97 18.84 10.43
CA ASP A 83 -9.86 19.60 11.28
C ASP A 83 -9.04 20.53 12.16
N THR A 84 -9.40 21.81 12.12
CA THR A 84 -9.00 22.77 13.14
C THR A 84 -9.83 22.49 14.38
N LEU A 85 -9.30 21.64 15.26
CA LEU A 85 -9.94 21.39 16.54
C LEU A 85 -9.77 22.60 17.45
N PHE A 86 -10.88 23.14 17.96
CA PHE A 86 -10.87 24.13 19.03
C PHE A 86 -10.86 23.42 20.38
N GLN A 87 -9.68 23.22 20.96
CA GLN A 87 -9.60 22.76 22.34
C GLN A 87 -9.76 23.95 23.29
N LYS A 88 -10.81 23.93 24.13
CA LYS A 88 -11.13 24.97 25.15
C LYS A 88 -9.93 25.43 25.99
N LEU A 89 -8.91 24.58 26.19
CA LEU A 89 -7.72 24.87 27.00
C LEU A 89 -6.45 25.18 26.18
N ARG A 90 -6.39 24.81 24.90
CA ARG A 90 -5.15 24.86 24.08
C ARG A 90 -5.25 25.75 22.83
N GLY A 91 -6.43 26.29 22.51
CA GLY A 91 -6.65 27.09 21.31
C GLY A 91 -6.90 26.23 20.07
N THR A 92 -6.71 26.80 18.88
CA THR A 92 -6.86 26.09 17.60
C THR A 92 -5.63 25.21 17.35
N THR A 93 -5.83 23.90 17.27
CA THR A 93 -4.78 22.92 16.98
C THR A 93 -5.13 22.14 15.73
N GLU A 94 -4.12 21.86 14.89
CA GLU A 94 -4.27 21.04 13.69
C GLU A 94 -4.13 19.56 14.05
N ALA A 95 -5.08 18.75 13.58
CA ALA A 95 -5.07 17.29 13.74
C ALA A 95 -5.13 16.57 12.38
N LEU A 96 -4.36 15.49 12.28
CA LEU A 96 -4.34 14.58 11.13
C LEU A 96 -5.21 13.37 11.45
N TYR A 97 -6.32 13.27 10.72
CA TYR A 97 -7.20 12.11 10.76
C TYR A 97 -6.79 11.13 9.68
N ILE A 98 -6.49 9.88 10.06
CA ILE A 98 -6.12 8.84 9.12
C ILE A 98 -7.01 7.62 9.28
N LEU A 99 -8.00 7.50 8.41
CA LEU A 99 -8.88 6.33 8.34
C LEU A 99 -8.25 5.23 7.49
N THR A 100 -8.18 3.98 7.95
CA THR A 100 -7.65 2.83 7.20
C THR A 100 -8.53 1.60 7.29
N LYS A 101 -8.44 0.69 6.32
CA LYS A 101 -8.99 -0.66 6.40
C LYS A 101 -7.86 -1.64 6.17
N CYS A 102 -7.64 -2.52 7.14
CA CYS A 102 -6.68 -3.61 7.03
C CYS A 102 -7.41 -4.90 7.40
N ASN A 103 -7.28 -5.95 6.57
CA ASN A 103 -7.89 -7.26 6.82
C ASN A 103 -9.40 -7.20 7.14
N ASN A 104 -10.15 -6.39 6.40
CA ASN A 104 -11.57 -6.09 6.60
C ASN A 104 -11.95 -5.32 7.88
N THR A 105 -10.99 -4.91 8.70
CA THR A 105 -11.24 -4.08 9.87
C THR A 105 -10.87 -2.63 9.60
N ARG A 106 -11.75 -1.69 9.97
CA ARG A 106 -11.52 -0.25 9.81
C ARG A 106 -10.92 0.33 11.08
N PHE A 107 -9.83 1.08 10.92
CA PHE A 107 -9.16 1.79 12.00
C PHE A 107 -9.13 3.28 11.74
N GLU A 108 -9.20 4.05 12.81
CA GLU A 108 -9.06 5.49 12.84
C GLU A 108 -7.87 5.88 13.71
N PHE A 109 -7.07 6.82 13.23
CA PHE A 109 -5.93 7.39 13.95
C PHE A 109 -6.06 8.91 13.94
N ILE A 110 -5.78 9.54 15.08
CA ILE A 110 -5.88 10.99 15.25
C ILE A 110 -4.56 11.48 15.82
N PHE A 111 -3.78 12.20 15.00
CA PHE A 111 -2.50 12.79 15.41
C PHE A 111 -2.63 14.30 15.54
N THR A 112 -2.53 14.81 16.75
CA THR A 112 -2.64 16.24 17.03
C THR A 112 -1.26 16.86 17.20
N ASN A 113 -0.98 17.94 16.47
CA ASN A 113 0.24 18.70 16.71
C ASN A 113 0.06 19.60 17.94
N VAL A 114 0.83 19.33 18.99
CA VAL A 114 0.75 20.07 20.26
C VAL A 114 1.41 21.45 20.14
N VAL A 115 2.28 21.66 19.13
CA VAL A 115 2.98 22.93 18.91
C VAL A 115 2.30 23.71 17.77
N PRO A 116 1.66 24.86 18.06
CA PRO A 116 1.00 25.66 17.03
C PRO A 116 2.02 26.26 16.05
N GLY A 117 1.62 26.39 14.78
CA GLY A 117 2.38 27.12 13.74
C GLY A 117 3.31 26.27 12.86
N SER A 118 3.19 24.94 12.86
CA SER A 118 3.94 24.07 11.94
C SER A 118 3.01 23.13 11.16
N PRO A 119 2.47 23.56 10.00
CA PRO A 119 1.63 22.71 9.15
C PRO A 119 2.42 21.68 8.34
N ARG A 120 3.74 21.59 8.54
CA ARG A 120 4.67 20.72 7.79
C ARG A 120 4.32 19.24 7.86
N LEU A 121 3.72 18.79 8.97
CA LEU A 121 3.29 17.40 9.17
C LEU A 121 2.34 16.92 8.07
N PHE A 122 1.41 17.77 7.68
CA PHE A 122 0.26 17.36 6.89
C PHE A 122 0.61 17.30 5.40
N THR A 123 1.41 18.25 4.93
CA THR A 123 1.81 18.31 3.51
C THR A 123 2.73 17.15 3.14
N SER A 124 3.67 16.76 4.01
CA SER A 124 4.56 15.63 3.75
C SER A 124 3.81 14.31 3.73
N VAL A 125 2.92 14.04 4.69
CA VAL A 125 2.11 12.81 4.72
C VAL A 125 1.23 12.67 3.46
N ILE A 126 0.50 13.72 3.08
CA ILE A 126 -0.41 13.68 1.93
C ILE A 126 0.37 13.50 0.62
N ALA A 127 1.48 14.22 0.46
CA ALA A 127 2.28 14.14 -0.75
C ALA A 127 2.97 12.78 -0.90
N VAL A 128 3.51 12.21 0.19
CA VAL A 128 4.07 10.86 0.20
C VAL A 128 2.99 9.83 -0.11
N HIS A 129 1.77 9.96 0.44
CA HIS A 129 0.65 9.10 0.09
C HIS A 129 0.31 9.14 -1.40
N ARG A 130 0.23 10.34 -2.00
CA ARG A 130 0.00 10.50 -3.44
C ARG A 130 1.12 9.87 -4.27
N ALA A 131 2.38 10.07 -3.89
CA ALA A 131 3.53 9.45 -4.55
C ALA A 131 3.50 7.92 -4.41
N TYR A 132 3.07 7.41 -3.27
CA TYR A 132 2.88 5.98 -3.03
C TYR A 132 1.81 5.41 -3.98
N GLU A 133 0.63 6.02 -4.04
CA GLU A 133 -0.49 5.58 -4.88
C GLU A 133 -0.17 5.58 -6.38
N THR A 134 0.50 6.64 -6.85
CA THR A 134 0.80 6.82 -8.28
C THR A 134 1.95 5.94 -8.77
N SER A 135 2.73 5.33 -7.86
CA SER A 135 3.88 4.48 -8.17
C SER A 135 3.62 2.98 -8.00
N LYS A 136 2.36 2.55 -7.84
CA LYS A 136 1.97 1.13 -7.63
C LYS A 136 2.61 0.14 -8.59
N MET A 137 2.84 0.54 -9.84
CA MET A 137 3.40 -0.34 -10.88
C MET A 137 4.85 -0.80 -10.60
N TYR A 138 5.56 -0.18 -9.65
CA TYR A 138 6.85 -0.67 -9.14
C TYR A 138 6.73 -1.88 -8.20
N ARG A 139 5.53 -2.11 -7.65
CA ARG A 139 5.33 -3.01 -6.51
C ARG A 139 4.19 -4.00 -6.73
N GLU A 140 3.22 -3.68 -7.58
CA GLU A 140 2.04 -4.50 -7.85
C GLU A 140 2.14 -5.24 -9.18
N LEU A 141 1.79 -6.54 -9.16
CA LEU A 141 1.61 -7.33 -10.37
C LEU A 141 0.39 -6.82 -11.11
N LYS A 142 0.54 -6.53 -12.41
CA LYS A 142 -0.56 -6.04 -13.25
C LYS A 142 -0.77 -6.93 -14.47
N LEU A 143 -2.01 -7.39 -14.64
CA LEU A 143 -2.49 -8.02 -15.87
C LEU A 143 -3.23 -6.99 -16.71
N ARG A 144 -3.04 -7.03 -18.02
CA ARG A 144 -3.74 -6.18 -19.01
C ARG A 144 -3.68 -4.69 -18.69
N GLY A 145 -2.47 -4.21 -18.35
CA GLY A 145 -2.22 -2.79 -18.09
C GLY A 145 -1.99 -1.99 -19.37
N ALA A 146 -2.15 -0.67 -19.30
CA ALA A 146 -1.74 0.24 -20.37
C ALA A 146 -0.22 0.48 -20.30
N LEU A 147 0.56 -0.49 -20.80
CA LEU A 147 2.02 -0.52 -20.66
C LEU A 147 2.78 -0.06 -21.91
N ILE A 148 2.16 -0.24 -23.08
CA ILE A 148 2.80 -0.06 -24.38
C ILE A 148 2.29 1.23 -25.02
N GLN A 149 3.21 2.03 -25.53
CA GLN A 149 2.91 3.25 -26.29
C GLN A 149 3.79 3.24 -27.53
N ASN A 150 3.19 3.37 -28.72
CA ASN A 150 3.91 3.37 -29.99
C ASN A 150 4.86 2.16 -30.16
N LYS A 151 4.39 0.95 -29.82
CA LYS A 151 5.17 -0.31 -29.87
C LYS A 151 6.39 -0.36 -28.93
N GLN A 152 6.51 0.58 -28.00
CA GLN A 152 7.57 0.60 -26.99
C GLN A 152 7.00 0.53 -25.58
N LEU A 153 7.77 -0.06 -24.66
CA LEU A 153 7.42 -0.07 -23.24
C LEU A 153 7.51 1.34 -22.68
N LYS A 154 6.44 1.82 -22.03
CA LYS A 154 6.47 3.07 -21.27
C LYS A 154 7.22 2.83 -19.96
N LEU A 155 8.43 3.39 -19.88
CA LEU A 155 9.28 3.32 -18.68
C LEU A 155 8.81 4.33 -17.62
N PHE A 156 8.92 3.93 -16.35
CA PHE A 156 8.73 4.81 -15.20
C PHE A 156 10.01 5.60 -14.85
N PRO A 157 9.94 6.64 -13.98
CA PRO A 157 11.07 7.55 -13.73
C PRO A 157 12.41 6.88 -13.35
N GLN A 158 12.38 5.87 -12.48
CA GLN A 158 13.56 5.08 -12.08
C GLN A 158 13.74 3.77 -12.87
N GLU A 159 12.90 3.54 -13.87
CA GLU A 159 12.93 2.31 -14.66
C GLU A 159 13.89 2.46 -15.84
N GLN A 160 14.81 1.51 -15.97
CA GLN A 160 15.77 1.42 -17.05
C GLN A 160 15.63 0.08 -17.75
N MET A 161 15.60 0.12 -19.09
CA MET A 161 15.58 -1.08 -19.92
C MET A 161 16.93 -1.81 -19.83
N CYS A 162 16.91 -3.10 -19.54
CA CYS A 162 18.09 -3.96 -19.51
C CYS A 162 18.19 -4.82 -20.78
N ASP A 163 17.12 -5.53 -21.13
CA ASP A 163 17.05 -6.37 -22.34
C ASP A 163 15.64 -6.35 -22.96
N GLN A 164 15.59 -6.57 -24.28
CA GLN A 164 14.36 -6.75 -25.04
C GLN A 164 14.49 -7.99 -25.92
N ILE A 165 13.55 -8.93 -25.73
CA ILE A 165 13.58 -10.24 -26.37
C ILE A 165 12.29 -10.40 -27.17
N ASN A 166 12.44 -10.46 -28.49
CA ASN A 166 11.32 -10.68 -29.40
C ASN A 166 11.04 -12.18 -29.54
N GLY A 167 9.80 -12.52 -29.90
CA GLY A 167 9.42 -13.88 -30.23
C GLY A 167 9.23 -14.79 -29.01
N VAL A 168 8.93 -14.20 -27.85
CA VAL A 168 8.71 -14.93 -26.60
C VAL A 168 7.26 -15.38 -26.52
N TRP A 169 7.06 -16.69 -26.40
CA TRP A 169 5.72 -17.28 -26.29
C TRP A 169 5.26 -17.33 -24.85
N ASN A 170 4.08 -16.78 -24.57
CA ASN A 170 3.40 -17.00 -23.30
C ASN A 170 2.65 -18.34 -23.35
N LEU A 171 2.83 -19.17 -22.31
CA LEU A 171 2.30 -20.52 -22.17
C LEU A 171 1.12 -20.62 -21.19
N SER A 172 0.50 -19.50 -20.80
CA SER A 172 -0.63 -19.48 -19.87
C SER A 172 -1.99 -19.81 -20.52
N SER A 173 -2.05 -19.87 -21.86
CA SER A 173 -3.23 -20.22 -22.64
C SER A 173 -3.01 -21.45 -23.51
N ASP A 174 -4.10 -22.17 -23.83
CA ASP A 174 -4.07 -23.41 -24.64
C ASP A 174 -3.49 -23.20 -26.04
N GLN A 175 -3.72 -22.00 -26.60
CA GLN A 175 -3.02 -21.49 -27.77
C GLN A 175 -1.95 -20.53 -27.26
N GLY A 176 -0.67 -20.87 -27.40
CA GLY A 176 0.42 -19.98 -26.99
C GLY A 176 0.31 -18.64 -27.71
N ASN A 177 0.68 -17.54 -27.05
CA ASN A 177 0.67 -16.21 -27.66
C ASN A 177 2.10 -15.74 -27.91
N LEU A 178 2.42 -15.37 -29.15
CA LEU A 178 3.72 -14.79 -29.51
C LEU A 178 3.76 -13.32 -29.10
N GLY A 179 4.83 -12.94 -28.40
CA GLY A 179 4.98 -11.60 -27.86
C GLY A 179 6.41 -11.11 -27.76
N THR A 180 6.55 -9.98 -27.10
CA THR A 180 7.82 -9.34 -26.78
C THR A 180 7.98 -9.28 -25.27
N PHE A 181 9.18 -9.60 -24.80
CA PHE A 181 9.55 -9.68 -23.40
C PHE A 181 10.59 -8.60 -23.09
N PHE A 182 10.32 -7.80 -22.08
CA PHE A 182 11.16 -6.72 -21.62
C PHE A 182 11.66 -7.02 -20.21
N VAL A 183 12.97 -6.87 -20.02
CA VAL A 183 13.63 -6.97 -18.73
C VAL A 183 14.09 -5.58 -18.34
N THR A 184 13.60 -5.06 -17.22
CA THR A 184 14.05 -3.77 -16.67
C THR A 184 14.72 -3.98 -15.32
N ASN A 185 15.24 -2.91 -14.72
CA ASN A 185 15.82 -2.95 -13.38
C ASN A 185 14.78 -3.09 -12.24
N VAL A 186 13.48 -2.92 -12.49
CA VAL A 186 12.43 -2.98 -11.45
C VAL A 186 11.36 -4.04 -11.69
N ARG A 187 11.15 -4.46 -12.94
CA ARG A 187 10.11 -5.42 -13.31
C ARG A 187 10.42 -6.13 -14.62
N ILE A 188 9.61 -7.14 -14.87
CA ILE A 188 9.58 -7.88 -16.13
C ILE A 188 8.23 -7.61 -16.79
N VAL A 189 8.23 -7.31 -18.09
CA VAL A 189 7.01 -7.07 -18.84
C VAL A 189 6.96 -7.98 -20.06
N TRP A 190 5.80 -8.57 -20.32
CA TRP A 190 5.53 -9.26 -21.58
C TRP A 190 4.22 -8.77 -22.16
N HIS A 191 4.15 -8.58 -23.49
CA HIS A 191 2.89 -8.36 -24.19
C HIS A 191 2.83 -9.18 -25.48
N ALA A 192 1.62 -9.55 -25.90
CA ALA A 192 1.39 -10.17 -27.19
C ALA A 192 1.59 -9.16 -28.34
N ASN A 193 2.11 -9.65 -29.47
CA ASN A 193 2.35 -8.81 -30.64
C ASN A 193 1.06 -8.50 -31.43
N THR A 194 0.10 -9.42 -31.40
CA THR A 194 -1.20 -9.29 -32.08
C THR A 194 -2.18 -8.44 -31.29
N ASN A 195 -2.10 -8.46 -29.95
CA ASN A 195 -2.95 -7.70 -29.05
C ASN A 195 -2.14 -7.19 -27.86
N GLU A 196 -1.72 -5.93 -27.92
CA GLU A 196 -0.90 -5.31 -26.88
C GLU A 196 -1.60 -5.23 -25.52
N SER A 197 -2.94 -5.21 -25.49
CA SER A 197 -3.71 -5.24 -24.25
C SER A 197 -3.62 -6.58 -23.53
N PHE A 198 -3.19 -7.64 -24.22
CA PHE A 198 -2.82 -8.90 -23.59
C PHE A 198 -1.36 -8.86 -23.16
N ASN A 199 -1.16 -8.35 -21.94
CA ASN A 199 0.16 -8.16 -21.34
C ASN A 199 0.16 -8.48 -19.84
N VAL A 200 1.36 -8.63 -19.32
CA VAL A 200 1.64 -8.82 -17.90
C VAL A 200 2.88 -8.02 -17.50
N SER A 201 2.80 -7.36 -16.34
CA SER A 201 3.89 -6.64 -15.68
C SER A 201 4.12 -7.28 -14.31
N ILE A 202 5.32 -7.81 -14.09
CA ILE A 202 5.71 -8.57 -12.89
C ILE A 202 6.88 -7.83 -12.22
N PRO A 203 6.63 -7.02 -11.19
CA PRO A 203 7.70 -6.41 -10.41
C PRO A 203 8.56 -7.46 -9.72
N TYR A 204 9.87 -7.22 -9.62
CA TYR A 204 10.77 -8.11 -8.90
C TYR A 204 10.34 -8.33 -7.45
N LEU A 205 9.71 -7.32 -6.85
CA LEU A 205 9.12 -7.40 -5.52
C LEU A 205 8.12 -8.55 -5.35
N GLN A 206 7.39 -8.89 -6.42
CA GLN A 206 6.36 -9.93 -6.41
C GLN A 206 6.87 -11.28 -6.88
N ILE A 207 8.13 -11.39 -7.28
CA ILE A 207 8.69 -12.65 -7.78
C ILE A 207 9.18 -13.48 -6.60
N ARG A 208 8.66 -14.70 -6.50
CA ARG A 208 9.09 -15.68 -5.51
C ARG A 208 10.19 -16.58 -6.05
N SER A 209 10.04 -17.05 -7.29
CA SER A 209 11.06 -17.88 -7.92
C SER A 209 11.08 -17.76 -9.45
N ILE A 210 12.28 -17.89 -10.02
CA ILE A 210 12.56 -17.83 -11.46
C ILE A 210 13.33 -19.11 -11.80
N LYS A 211 12.73 -20.01 -12.57
CA LYS A 211 13.30 -21.33 -12.87
C LYS A 211 13.08 -21.71 -14.33
N ILE A 212 13.90 -22.61 -14.85
CA ILE A 212 13.59 -23.32 -16.09
C ILE A 212 12.85 -24.59 -15.71
N ARG A 213 11.74 -24.89 -16.40
CA ARG A 213 10.99 -26.15 -16.26
C ARG A 213 10.62 -26.71 -17.62
N ASP A 214 10.42 -28.03 -17.67
CA ASP A 214 9.80 -28.68 -18.82
C ASP A 214 8.33 -28.28 -18.96
N SER A 215 7.91 -28.08 -20.21
CA SER A 215 6.52 -27.84 -20.59
C SER A 215 6.14 -28.75 -21.77
N LYS A 216 4.86 -28.79 -22.12
CA LYS A 216 4.38 -29.49 -23.34
C LYS A 216 5.06 -28.99 -24.62
N PHE A 217 5.63 -27.78 -24.60
CA PHE A 217 6.23 -27.12 -25.77
C PHE A 217 7.77 -27.04 -25.70
N GLY A 218 8.39 -27.79 -24.77
CA GLY A 218 9.83 -27.76 -24.49
C GLY A 218 10.17 -26.98 -23.22
N LEU A 219 11.45 -26.67 -23.02
CA LEU A 219 11.93 -25.91 -21.87
C LEU A 219 11.35 -24.48 -21.88
N ALA A 220 10.93 -24.02 -20.71
CA ALA A 220 10.34 -22.70 -20.52
C ALA A 220 10.89 -22.01 -19.26
N LEU A 221 10.99 -20.69 -19.33
CA LEU A 221 11.15 -19.81 -18.18
C LEU A 221 9.83 -19.80 -17.40
N VAL A 222 9.86 -20.16 -16.12
CA VAL A 222 8.72 -20.13 -15.22
C VAL A 222 9.00 -19.12 -14.12
N ILE A 223 8.11 -18.14 -13.99
CA ILE A 223 8.10 -17.13 -12.94
C ILE A 223 6.91 -17.41 -12.03
N GLU A 224 7.20 -17.66 -10.75
CA GLU A 224 6.20 -17.83 -9.71
C GLU A 224 6.10 -16.53 -8.89
N SER A 225 4.90 -15.98 -8.74
CA SER A 225 4.67 -14.80 -7.90
C SER A 225 4.47 -15.18 -6.42
N SER A 226 4.61 -14.19 -5.54
CA SER A 226 4.31 -14.34 -4.12
C SER A 226 2.86 -14.78 -3.90
N GLN A 227 2.64 -15.61 -2.87
CA GLN A 227 1.30 -16.02 -2.45
C GLN A 227 0.44 -14.83 -2.03
N GLN A 228 1.07 -13.76 -1.52
CA GLN A 228 0.36 -12.53 -1.13
C GLN A 228 -0.24 -11.77 -2.32
N THR A 229 0.12 -12.13 -3.56
CA THR A 229 -0.45 -11.53 -4.78
C THR A 229 -1.18 -12.56 -5.65
N GLY A 230 -1.62 -13.67 -5.06
CA GLY A 230 -2.42 -14.68 -5.75
C GLY A 230 -1.63 -15.87 -6.30
N GLY A 231 -0.30 -15.93 -6.11
CA GLY A 231 0.50 -17.12 -6.43
C GLY A 231 0.48 -17.53 -7.90
N TYR A 232 0.57 -16.55 -8.81
CA TYR A 232 0.57 -16.80 -10.25
C TYR A 232 1.78 -17.63 -10.69
N VAL A 233 1.56 -18.52 -11.65
CA VAL A 233 2.62 -19.29 -12.31
C VAL A 233 2.62 -18.93 -13.79
N LEU A 234 3.64 -18.21 -14.23
CA LEU A 234 3.72 -17.65 -15.58
C LEU A 234 4.84 -18.33 -16.36
N GLY A 235 4.49 -18.99 -17.46
CA GLY A 235 5.42 -19.72 -18.33
C GLY A 235 5.71 -18.98 -19.63
N PHE A 236 6.99 -18.88 -19.98
CA PHE A 236 7.49 -18.23 -21.19
C PHE A 236 8.47 -19.12 -21.93
N LYS A 237 8.19 -19.46 -23.18
CA LYS A 237 9.13 -20.16 -24.05
C LYS A 237 9.94 -19.14 -24.86
N ILE A 238 11.26 -19.34 -24.87
CA ILE A 238 12.23 -18.49 -25.57
C ILE A 238 13.13 -19.41 -26.39
N ASP A 239 13.23 -19.15 -27.69
CA ASP A 239 14.11 -19.87 -28.61
C ASP A 239 15.25 -18.94 -29.09
N PRO A 240 16.47 -19.46 -29.28
CA PRO A 240 16.91 -20.81 -28.94
C PRO A 240 17.21 -20.96 -27.43
N VAL A 241 17.48 -22.19 -26.98
CA VAL A 241 17.66 -22.53 -25.56
C VAL A 241 18.81 -21.77 -24.89
N GLU A 242 19.84 -21.38 -25.65
CA GLU A 242 20.95 -20.57 -25.14
C GLU A 242 20.46 -19.18 -24.73
N LYS A 243 19.54 -18.58 -25.49
CA LYS A 243 18.94 -17.29 -25.14
C LYS A 243 18.07 -17.44 -23.90
N LEU A 244 17.26 -18.50 -23.80
CA LEU A 244 16.50 -18.84 -22.58
C LEU A 244 17.40 -18.89 -21.34
N GLN A 245 18.52 -19.62 -21.41
CA GLN A 245 19.46 -19.75 -20.29
C GLN A 245 20.10 -18.40 -19.93
N SER A 246 20.52 -17.61 -20.93
CA SER A 246 21.09 -16.29 -20.71
C SER A 246 20.11 -15.33 -20.03
N THR A 247 18.85 -15.29 -20.49
CA THR A 247 17.79 -14.46 -19.93
C THR A 247 17.46 -14.88 -18.50
N VAL A 248 17.35 -16.18 -18.21
CA VAL A 248 17.12 -16.67 -16.84
C VAL A 248 18.25 -16.24 -15.90
N LYS A 249 19.50 -16.29 -16.35
CA LYS A 249 20.66 -15.86 -15.57
C LYS A 249 20.65 -14.35 -15.30
N GLU A 250 20.34 -13.55 -16.33
CA GLU A 250 20.21 -12.10 -16.21
C GLU A 250 19.09 -11.72 -15.24
N VAL A 251 17.88 -12.26 -15.44
CA VAL A 251 16.71 -11.99 -14.62
C VAL A 251 16.93 -12.40 -13.16
N ASN A 252 17.58 -13.54 -12.90
CA ASN A 252 17.94 -13.94 -11.53
C ASN A 252 18.97 -12.99 -10.89
N SER A 253 19.92 -12.49 -11.68
CA SER A 253 20.94 -11.54 -11.19
C SER A 253 20.30 -10.20 -10.83
N LEU A 254 19.44 -9.68 -11.71
CA LEU A 254 18.66 -8.45 -11.46
C LEU A 254 17.73 -8.61 -10.27
N HIS A 255 16.99 -9.74 -10.17
CA HIS A 255 16.14 -10.04 -9.03
C HIS A 255 16.95 -10.01 -7.72
N LYS A 256 18.13 -10.66 -7.69
CA LYS A 256 19.00 -10.67 -6.50
C LYS A 256 19.51 -9.28 -6.12
N VAL A 257 19.90 -8.46 -7.11
CA VAL A 257 20.35 -7.08 -6.87
C VAL A 257 19.19 -6.23 -6.35
N TYR A 258 18.01 -6.34 -6.97
CA TYR A 258 16.80 -5.65 -6.54
C TYR A 258 16.39 -6.05 -5.11
N SER A 259 16.45 -7.33 -4.75
CA SER A 259 16.10 -7.80 -3.39
C SER A 259 17.00 -7.21 -2.30
N ALA A 260 18.25 -6.86 -2.63
CA ALA A 260 19.19 -6.29 -1.65
C ALA A 260 18.85 -4.84 -1.30
N SER A 261 18.34 -4.07 -2.26
CA SER A 261 17.88 -2.68 -2.06
C SER A 261 16.72 -2.39 -3.01
N PRO A 262 15.48 -2.73 -2.61
CA PRO A 262 14.31 -2.59 -3.48
C PRO A 262 14.03 -1.13 -3.86
N ILE A 263 13.74 -0.92 -5.14
CA ILE A 263 13.23 0.35 -5.65
C ILE A 263 11.71 0.30 -5.56
N PHE A 264 11.15 1.05 -4.62
CA PHE A 264 9.71 1.13 -4.41
C PHE A 264 9.00 2.11 -5.36
N GLY A 265 9.72 3.03 -6.00
CA GLY A 265 9.13 4.02 -6.91
C GLY A 265 8.49 5.23 -6.22
N VAL A 266 8.50 5.27 -4.88
CA VAL A 266 7.95 6.37 -4.09
C VAL A 266 9.00 7.47 -4.01
N HIS A 267 8.78 8.52 -4.81
CA HIS A 267 9.61 9.71 -4.82
C HIS A 267 8.92 10.86 -4.12
N TYR A 268 9.64 11.45 -3.18
CA TYR A 268 9.27 12.71 -2.57
C TYR A 268 10.55 13.51 -2.36
N GLU A 269 10.62 14.68 -2.98
CA GLU A 269 11.59 15.71 -2.66
C GLU A 269 10.86 16.81 -1.91
N MET A 270 11.44 17.25 -0.79
CA MET A 270 10.81 18.27 0.04
C MET A 270 10.86 19.60 -0.73
N GLU A 271 9.72 20.07 -1.23
CA GLU A 271 9.63 21.35 -1.93
C GLU A 271 9.95 22.50 -0.96
N GLU A 272 10.80 23.46 -1.36
CA GLU A 272 11.13 24.64 -0.55
C GLU A 272 9.91 25.52 -0.25
N LYS A 273 8.83 25.37 -1.03
CA LYS A 273 7.52 25.98 -0.80
C LYS A 273 6.45 24.89 -0.87
N PRO A 274 5.89 24.44 0.27
CA PRO A 274 4.79 23.50 0.25
C PRO A 274 3.58 24.11 -0.47
N GLN A 275 2.88 23.30 -1.27
CA GLN A 275 1.59 23.68 -1.85
C GLN A 275 0.60 24.06 -0.73
N PRO A 276 -0.30 25.04 -0.96
CA PRO A 276 -1.33 25.41 0.01
C PRO A 276 -2.13 24.17 0.43
N LEU A 277 -2.42 24.03 1.73
CA LEU A 277 -3.13 22.85 2.25
C LEU A 277 -4.52 22.71 1.62
N GLU A 278 -5.14 23.83 1.27
CA GLU A 278 -6.45 23.92 0.63
C GLU A 278 -6.49 23.22 -0.74
N GLU A 279 -5.36 23.12 -1.45
CA GLU A 279 -5.26 22.38 -2.73
C GLU A 279 -5.08 20.86 -2.54
N LEU A 280 -4.73 20.44 -1.32
CA LEU A 280 -4.42 19.06 -0.97
C LEU A 280 -5.53 18.38 -0.16
N THR A 281 -6.48 19.15 0.39
CA THR A 281 -7.55 18.65 1.29
C THR A 281 -8.96 18.79 0.72
N VAL A 282 -9.88 18.01 1.28
CA VAL A 282 -11.32 18.12 1.01
C VAL A 282 -11.99 18.67 2.26
N GLU A 283 -12.71 19.79 2.15
CA GLU A 283 -13.48 20.37 3.27
C GLU A 283 -14.62 19.41 3.66
N GLN A 284 -14.71 19.09 4.96
CA GLN A 284 -15.85 18.38 5.55
C GLN A 284 -16.47 19.20 6.67
N PRO A 285 -17.79 19.05 6.92
CA PRO A 285 -18.42 19.66 8.08
C PRO A 285 -17.78 19.14 9.38
N PRO A 286 -17.63 19.98 10.41
CA PRO A 286 -17.04 19.58 11.68
C PRO A 286 -17.88 18.47 12.32
N ASP A 287 -17.27 17.31 12.56
CA ASP A 287 -17.87 16.28 13.39
C ASP A 287 -17.70 16.68 14.86
N ASP A 288 -18.81 16.78 15.59
CA ASP A 288 -18.81 16.94 17.06
C ASP A 288 -18.35 15.61 17.70
N ILE A 289 -17.04 15.39 17.75
CA ILE A 289 -16.45 14.20 18.38
C ILE A 289 -16.29 14.48 19.89
N GLU A 290 -17.21 13.96 20.69
CA GLU A 290 -17.00 13.83 22.15
C GLU A 290 -15.97 12.73 22.40
N ILE A 291 -14.77 13.11 22.86
CA ILE A 291 -13.71 12.17 23.26
C ILE A 291 -14.09 11.63 24.65
N GLU A 292 -14.75 10.47 24.69
CA GLU A 292 -15.00 9.78 25.95
C GLU A 292 -13.70 9.15 26.50
N PRO A 293 -13.37 9.34 27.79
CA PRO A 293 -12.21 8.74 28.41
C PRO A 293 -12.52 7.28 28.75
N ASP A 294 -12.15 6.35 27.88
CA ASP A 294 -12.44 4.92 28.12
C ASP A 294 -11.30 4.16 28.80
N LEU A 295 -11.67 3.20 29.65
CA LEU A 295 -10.81 2.33 30.45
C LEU A 295 -9.95 1.42 29.57
N GLN A 296 -8.69 1.19 29.98
CA GLN A 296 -7.69 0.30 29.37
C GLN A 296 -8.28 -0.92 28.62
N THR A 297 -8.57 -0.72 27.35
CA THR A 297 -8.86 -1.76 26.36
C THR A 297 -7.55 -2.21 25.71
N ASP A 298 -7.56 -3.40 25.10
CA ASP A 298 -6.45 -3.87 24.25
C ASP A 298 -6.08 -2.77 23.24
N ALA A 299 -4.79 -2.49 23.07
CA ALA A 299 -4.28 -1.36 22.28
C ALA A 299 -4.85 -1.35 20.85
N PHE A 300 -5.23 -2.51 20.33
CA PHE A 300 -5.85 -2.69 19.01
C PHE A 300 -7.30 -2.18 18.94
N THR A 301 -8.10 -2.38 19.98
CA THR A 301 -9.55 -2.07 20.00
C THR A 301 -9.79 -0.57 20.10
N ALA A 302 -8.89 0.17 20.75
CA ALA A 302 -8.99 1.62 20.93
C ALA A 302 -9.02 2.41 19.59
N TYR A 303 -8.53 1.82 18.50
CA TYR A 303 -8.43 2.47 17.19
C TYR A 303 -9.53 2.06 16.22
N PHE A 304 -10.57 1.32 16.61
CA PHE A 304 -11.64 1.00 15.67
C PHE A 304 -12.41 2.25 15.22
N ALA A 305 -12.63 2.35 13.91
CA ALA A 305 -13.40 3.45 13.34
C ALA A 305 -14.91 3.30 13.58
N ASP A 306 -15.40 2.06 13.63
CA ASP A 306 -16.83 1.73 13.77
C ASP A 306 -17.20 1.31 15.21
N GLY A 307 -16.41 1.73 16.22
CA GLY A 307 -16.54 1.29 17.61
C GLY A 307 -16.24 -0.21 17.77
N ASP A 308 -17.01 -0.94 18.58
CA ASP A 308 -16.81 -2.38 18.84
C ASP A 308 -17.07 -3.31 17.63
N LYS A 309 -17.30 -2.78 16.42
CA LYS A 309 -17.55 -3.58 15.21
C LYS A 309 -16.24 -4.01 14.55
N GLN A 310 -15.88 -5.28 14.69
CA GLN A 310 -14.68 -5.85 14.06
C GLN A 310 -14.87 -6.33 12.62
N GLN A 311 -16.08 -6.77 12.26
CA GLN A 311 -16.37 -7.43 10.99
C GLN A 311 -17.71 -7.02 10.38
N ASP A 312 -17.71 -6.79 9.07
CA ASP A 312 -18.91 -6.62 8.27
C ASP A 312 -19.63 -7.98 8.10
N ARG A 313 -20.95 -7.99 8.29
CA ARG A 313 -21.78 -9.16 7.97
C ARG A 313 -21.94 -9.32 6.45
N GLU A 314 -22.37 -10.50 6.04
CA GLU A 314 -22.55 -10.83 4.62
C GLU A 314 -23.49 -9.84 3.91
N PRO A 315 -23.14 -9.34 2.71
CA PRO A 315 -24.03 -8.51 1.92
C PRO A 315 -25.18 -9.33 1.34
N VAL A 316 -26.41 -8.87 1.55
CA VAL A 316 -27.66 -9.49 1.05
C VAL A 316 -28.46 -8.49 0.24
N PHE A 317 -29.30 -8.97 -0.68
CA PHE A 317 -30.21 -8.10 -1.42
C PHE A 317 -31.39 -7.69 -0.53
N SER A 318 -31.64 -6.39 -0.40
CA SER A 318 -32.86 -5.85 0.22
C SER A 318 -33.87 -5.55 -0.87
N GLU A 319 -35.01 -6.25 -0.84
CA GLU A 319 -36.14 -5.98 -1.72
C GLU A 319 -36.77 -4.61 -1.45
N GLU A 320 -36.77 -4.17 -0.19
CA GLU A 320 -37.34 -2.89 0.26
C GLU A 320 -36.61 -1.69 -0.35
N LEU A 321 -35.27 -1.78 -0.46
CA LEU A 321 -34.42 -0.69 -0.98
C LEU A 321 -33.98 -0.90 -2.42
N GLY A 322 -34.10 -2.13 -2.96
CA GLY A 322 -33.55 -2.49 -4.26
C GLY A 322 -32.01 -2.45 -4.31
N LEU A 323 -31.34 -2.58 -3.16
CA LEU A 323 -29.88 -2.45 -3.00
C LEU A 323 -29.29 -3.68 -2.31
N ALA A 324 -27.99 -3.89 -2.51
CA ALA A 324 -27.22 -4.79 -1.65
C ALA A 324 -26.93 -4.07 -0.32
N VAL A 325 -27.33 -4.67 0.80
CA VAL A 325 -27.13 -4.15 2.15
C VAL A 325 -26.42 -5.16 3.03
N GLU A 326 -25.74 -4.71 4.08
CA GLU A 326 -25.22 -5.61 5.11
C GLU A 326 -26.38 -6.34 5.82
N LYS A 327 -26.29 -7.67 5.98
CA LYS A 327 -27.31 -8.47 6.68
C LYS A 327 -27.63 -7.88 8.05
N LEU A 328 -28.91 -7.64 8.33
CA LEU A 328 -29.38 -7.05 9.60
C LEU A 328 -29.10 -7.96 10.81
N LYS A 329 -29.05 -7.36 12.00
CA LYS A 329 -28.90 -8.12 13.25
C LYS A 329 -30.24 -8.81 13.53
N GLU A 330 -30.22 -9.96 14.16
CA GLU A 330 -31.46 -10.64 14.56
C GLU A 330 -32.33 -9.69 15.39
N GLY A 331 -33.62 -9.59 15.04
CA GLY A 331 -34.58 -8.71 15.70
C GLY A 331 -34.65 -7.27 15.17
N PHE A 332 -33.78 -6.87 14.23
CA PHE A 332 -33.82 -5.54 13.62
C PHE A 332 -34.48 -5.56 12.22
N THR A 333 -35.17 -4.48 11.89
CA THR A 333 -35.74 -4.21 10.55
C THR A 333 -35.15 -2.91 9.98
N LEU A 334 -35.19 -2.73 8.65
CA LEU A 334 -34.70 -1.49 8.03
C LEU A 334 -35.46 -0.27 8.52
N GLN A 335 -36.80 -0.35 8.56
CA GLN A 335 -37.64 0.72 9.08
C GLN A 335 -37.32 1.04 10.54
N GLY A 336 -37.15 0.02 11.38
CA GLY A 336 -36.84 0.21 12.80
C GLY A 336 -35.44 0.78 13.07
N LEU A 337 -34.51 0.64 12.12
CA LEU A 337 -33.20 1.30 12.17
C LEU A 337 -33.24 2.75 11.64
N TRP A 338 -34.20 3.07 10.78
CA TRP A 338 -34.36 4.40 10.19
C TRP A 338 -35.14 5.35 11.09
N GLU A 339 -36.15 4.85 11.79
CA GLU A 339 -36.96 5.64 12.70
C GLU A 339 -36.20 5.95 14.00
N VAL A 340 -36.12 7.24 14.36
CA VAL A 340 -35.65 7.65 15.67
C VAL A 340 -36.84 7.55 16.63
N ILE A 341 -36.78 6.66 17.61
CA ILE A 341 -37.74 6.65 18.72
C ILE A 341 -37.47 7.91 19.56
N SER A 342 -38.35 8.89 19.44
CA SER A 342 -38.37 10.11 20.26
C SER A 342 -38.94 9.86 21.65
#